data_AF-A0A849WNV9-F1
#
_entry.id   AF-A0A849WNV9-F1
#
_cell.length_a   1.000
_cell.length_b   1.000
_cell.length_c   1.000
_cell.angle_alpha   90.00
_cell.angle_beta   90.00
_cell.angle_gamma   90.00
#
_symmetry.space_group_name_H-M   'P 1'
#
loop_
_entity.id
_entity.type
_entity.pdbx_description
1 polymer ?
#
loop_
_entity_poly.entity_id
_entity_poly.type
_entity_poly.pdbx_seq_one_letter_code
_entity_poly.pdbx_strand_id
1 'polypeptide(L)' 'MSIQKKDCRNMNHGRTNPPVRFCPNCGEKLKSASVGSCDEEKHRSRRKDRNHFCHDCGKDLTKAF' A
#
# COMPACT_ATOMS: atom_id res chain seq x y z
N MET A 1 17.13 -3.96 7.01
CA MET A 1 16.23 -4.58 8.01
C MET A 1 14.95 -5.01 7.31
N SER A 2 14.57 -6.28 7.38
CA SER A 2 13.31 -6.77 6.79
C SER A 2 12.17 -6.55 7.78
N ILE A 3 11.19 -5.71 7.42
CA ILE A 3 9.98 -5.50 8.23
C ILE A 3 9.20 -6.82 8.23
N GLN A 4 8.95 -7.41 9.38
CA GLN A 4 8.15 -8.64 9.48
C GLN A 4 6.66 -8.29 9.29
N LYS A 5 5.85 -9.20 8.73
CA LYS A 5 4.40 -9.04 8.52
C LYS A 5 3.66 -8.44 9.71
N LYS A 6 4.00 -8.88 10.92
CA LYS A 6 3.41 -8.46 12.19
C LYS A 6 3.67 -6.98 12.54
N ASP A 7 4.76 -6.42 12.03
CA ASP A 7 5.17 -5.02 12.23
C ASP A 7 4.83 -4.15 11.00
N CYS A 8 4.26 -4.76 9.96
CA CYS A 8 3.90 -4.06 8.74
C CYS A 8 2.66 -3.19 8.98
N ARG A 9 2.88 -1.88 9.06
CA ARG A 9 1.81 -0.88 9.18
C ARG A 9 0.94 -0.76 7.92
N ASN A 10 1.30 -1.47 6.85
CA ASN A 10 0.45 -1.51 5.67
C ASN A 10 -0.73 -2.45 5.92
N MET A 11 -1.91 -1.87 6.01
CA MET A 11 -3.17 -2.57 6.31
C MET A 11 -3.60 -3.57 5.22
N ASN A 12 -2.91 -3.65 4.09
CA ASN A 12 -3.22 -4.61 3.03
C ASN A 12 -3.05 -6.08 3.45
N HIS A 13 -2.32 -6.40 4.51
CA HIS A 13 -2.20 -7.78 5.03
C HIS A 13 -3.49 -8.36 5.60
N GLY A 14 -4.41 -7.51 6.08
CA GLY A 14 -5.70 -7.93 6.64
C GLY A 14 -6.81 -8.06 5.59
N ARG A 15 -6.54 -7.70 4.33
CA ARG A 15 -7.55 -7.75 3.27
C ARG A 15 -7.62 -9.14 2.65
N THR A 16 -8.84 -9.68 2.52
CA THR A 16 -9.11 -10.92 1.77
C THR A 16 -8.73 -10.78 0.29
N ASN A 17 -8.91 -9.58 -0.25
CA ASN A 17 -8.51 -9.22 -1.60
C ASN A 17 -7.71 -7.89 -1.59
N PRO A 18 -6.40 -7.96 -1.29
CA PRO A 18 -5.54 -6.78 -1.30
C PRO A 18 -5.27 -6.32 -2.73
N PRO A 19 -5.22 -5.01 -2.96
CA PRO A 19 -5.13 -4.49 -4.31
C PRO A 19 -3.68 -4.41 -4.84
N VAL A 20 -2.75 -5.13 -4.22
CA VAL A 20 -1.36 -5.23 -4.66
C VAL A 20 -0.83 -6.62 -4.41
N ARG A 21 -0.02 -7.13 -5.34
CA ARG A 21 0.56 -8.48 -5.27
C ARG A 21 1.71 -8.61 -4.27
N PHE A 22 2.38 -7.51 -3.98
CA PHE A 22 3.44 -7.41 -2.99
C PHE A 22 3.17 -6.23 -2.08
N CYS A 23 3.40 -6.41 -0.78
CA CYS A 23 3.29 -5.34 0.16
C CYS A 23 4.43 -4.33 -0.09
N PRO A 24 4.13 -3.07 -0.41
CA PRO A 24 5.12 -2.01 -0.68
C PRO A 24 5.95 -1.63 0.56
N ASN A 25 5.48 -1.99 1.75
CA ASN A 25 6.13 -1.63 3.01
C ASN A 25 7.11 -2.72 3.45
N CYS A 26 6.68 -3.99 3.47
CA CYS A 26 7.52 -5.10 3.92
C CYS A 26 8.03 -6.03 2.81
N GLY A 27 7.55 -5.89 1.57
CA GLY A 27 7.92 -6.72 0.42
C GLY A 27 7.23 -8.09 0.34
N GLU A 28 6.44 -8.46 1.35
CA GLU A 28 5.80 -9.78 1.40
C GLU A 28 4.71 -9.94 0.32
N LYS A 29 4.60 -11.15 -0.24
CA LYS A 29 3.60 -11.47 -1.26
C LYS A 29 2.20 -11.54 -0.64
N LEU A 30 1.28 -10.77 -1.18
CA LEU A 30 -0.14 -10.80 -0.80
C LEU A 30 -0.92 -11.69 -1.78
N LYS A 31 -2.01 -12.31 -1.31
CA LYS A 31 -2.98 -13.02 -2.18
C LYS A 31 -3.88 -11.99 -2.90
N SER A 32 -3.28 -11.15 -3.74
CA SER A 32 -4.00 -10.10 -4.48
C SER A 32 -4.94 -10.63 -5.53
N ALA A 33 -6.10 -10.02 -5.74
CA ALA A 33 -6.95 -10.31 -6.89
C ALA A 33 -7.00 -9.20 -7.96
N SER A 34 -6.55 -7.96 -7.71
CA SER A 34 -6.52 -6.92 -8.76
C SER A 34 -5.66 -5.73 -8.35
N VAL A 35 -4.82 -5.17 -9.23
CA VAL A 35 -4.22 -3.86 -8.96
C VAL A 35 -5.28 -2.79 -9.20
N GLY A 36 -5.72 -2.10 -8.14
CA GLY A 36 -6.68 -1.01 -8.27
C GLY A 36 -6.08 0.15 -9.06
N SER A 37 -6.79 0.62 -10.09
CA SER A 37 -6.36 1.78 -10.88
C SER A 37 -6.27 3.03 -10.00
N CYS A 38 -5.05 3.54 -9.84
CA CYS A 38 -4.77 4.73 -9.06
C CYS A 38 -4.17 5.84 -9.89
N ASP A 39 -4.77 7.01 -9.75
CA ASP A 39 -4.36 8.25 -10.40
C ASP A 39 -3.59 9.12 -9.39
N GLU A 40 -2.73 10.01 -9.90
CA GLU A 40 -1.95 10.90 -9.03
C GLU A 40 -2.83 11.83 -8.17
N GLU A 41 -4.05 12.13 -8.61
CA GLU A 41 -5.02 12.90 -7.82
C GLU A 41 -5.43 12.14 -6.55
N LYS A 42 -5.73 10.84 -6.65
CA LYS A 42 -6.04 9.98 -5.49
C LYS A 42 -4.84 9.90 -4.55
N HIS A 43 -3.64 9.75 -5.09
CA HIS A 43 -2.41 9.78 -4.28
C HIS A 43 -2.21 11.11 -3.56
N ARG A 44 -2.50 12.23 -4.21
CA ARG A 44 -2.41 13.57 -3.62
C ARG A 44 -3.41 13.74 -2.47
N SER A 45 -4.65 13.29 -2.66
CA SER A 45 -5.68 13.31 -1.61
C SER A 45 -5.29 12.43 -0.42
N ARG A 46 -4.79 11.23 -0.67
CA ARG A 46 -4.28 10.31 0.37
C ARG A 46 -3.09 10.91 1.12
N ARG A 47 -2.17 11.60 0.44
CA ARG A 47 -1.06 12.37 1.05
C ARG A 47 -1.57 13.50 1.94
N LYS A 48 -2.56 14.27 1.48
CA LYS A 48 -3.19 15.34 2.29
C LYS A 48 -3.81 14.79 3.57
N ASP A 49 -4.42 13.62 3.50
CA ASP A 49 -4.97 12.87 4.63
C ASP A 49 -3.90 12.23 5.53
N ARG A 50 -2.61 12.56 5.30
CA ARG A 50 -1.44 12.04 6.03
C ARG A 50 -1.29 10.52 5.96
N ASN A 51 -1.85 9.88 4.95
CA ASN A 51 -1.61 8.46 4.72
C ASN A 51 -0.20 8.26 4.14
N HIS A 52 0.53 7.32 4.73
CA HIS A 52 1.87 6.97 4.28
C HIS A 52 1.86 6.04 3.05
N PHE A 53 0.76 5.31 2.85
CA PHE A 53 0.60 4.36 1.74
C PHE A 53 -0.77 4.54 1.08
N CYS A 54 -0.82 4.34 -0.23
CA CYS A 54 -2.09 4.26 -0.94
C CYS A 54 -2.75 2.92 -0.63
N HIS A 55 -3.97 2.94 -0.08
CA HIS A 55 -4.70 1.71 0.24
C HIS A 55 -5.23 1.01 -1.02
N ASP A 56 -5.26 1.68 -2.16
CA ASP A 56 -5.84 1.17 -3.41
C ASP A 56 -4.79 0.59 -4.37
N CYS A 57 -3.53 1.00 -4.27
CA CYS A 57 -2.45 0.46 -5.13
C CYS A 57 -1.14 0.22 -4.38
N GLY A 58 -1.13 0.37 -3.06
CA GLY A 58 0.07 0.20 -2.25
C GLY A 58 1.21 1.18 -2.54
N LYS A 59 1.04 2.22 -3.38
CA LYS A 59 2.14 3.17 -3.60
C LYS A 59 2.57 3.79 -2.27
N ASP A 60 3.87 3.82 -1.99
CA ASP A 60 4.41 4.62 -0.89
C ASP A 60 4.19 6.09 -1.22
N LEU A 61 3.48 6.79 -0.33
CA LEU A 61 3.09 8.18 -0.50
C LEU A 61 4.01 9.14 0.24
N THR A 62 4.93 8.62 1.05
CA THR A 62 5.90 9.42 1.82
C THR A 62 7.10 9.82 0.98
N LYS A 63 7.46 8.99 0.00
CA LYS A 63 8.41 9.33 -1.05
C LYS A 63 7.71 10.14 -2.14
N ALA A 64 7.46 11.43 -1.86
CA ALA A 64 7.25 12.39 -2.94
C ALA A 64 8.59 12.53 -3.70
N PHE A 65 8.56 12.38 -5.02
CA PHE A 65 9.63 12.87 -5.89
C PHE A 65 9.54 14.39 -5.99
#